data_AF-K2CZ63-F1
#
_entry.id   AF-K2CZ63-F1
#
_cell.length_a   1.000
_cell.length_b   1.000
_cell.length_c   1.000
_cell.angle_alpha   90.00
_cell.angle_beta   90.00
_cell.angle_gamma   90.00
#
_symmetry.space_group_name_H-M   'P 1'
#
loop_
_entity.id
_entity.type
_entity.pdbx_description
1 polymer ?
#
loop_
_entity_poly.entity_id
_entity_poly.type
_entity_poly.pdbx_seq_one_letter_code
_entity_poly.pdbx_strand_id
1 'polypeptide(L)'
;MLRKLLRNNKTLGLILGILIIATFLGIFLENTLTSSKEKFASKIFKQCSLRQDKETCYKDQFKVLTKDKDLFFSASVVKDIQKLDPQLRYCHNLAHVISIEEVSKNSSDWINLLSKVDIDACSRGYFHGIFEGHSRVDGNFTITSQSIDDLCSQISSNKIEPDKSAYLRNCVHALGHILLVQETADVKKAAQVCDGVSGNLKKYCYIGVFMENYQKTNLEAHGLSPSGYKITAEDLTKNEEICANFSGVAASACWQTMGEMYSHFYSDSQSIYNSCIKASTNKDTCYLNGVGSLSTSLANSINTKESDINFCQYYKDSEAKYKECINFIISYTLSTSEDFLNFIKYFCLEVDPEYKDFCKEKINLFKT
;
A
#
# COMPACT_ATOMS: atom_id res chain seq x y z
N MET A 1 -44.96 26.85 38.15
CA MET A 1 -43.49 26.95 38.04
C MET A 1 -42.96 26.77 36.61
N LEU A 2 -43.59 25.95 35.74
CA LEU A 2 -43.15 25.73 34.34
C LEU A 2 -43.28 26.92 33.37
N ARG A 3 -44.23 27.86 33.59
CA ARG A 3 -44.41 29.03 32.69
C ARG A 3 -43.32 30.11 32.81
N LYS A 4 -42.45 30.04 33.83
CA LYS A 4 -41.36 31.00 34.02
C LYS A 4 -40.06 30.61 33.28
N LEU A 5 -39.91 29.35 32.87
CA LEU A 5 -38.76 28.89 32.06
C LEU A 5 -38.91 29.24 30.57
N LEU A 6 -40.14 29.41 30.07
CA LEU A 6 -40.42 29.71 28.66
C LEU A 6 -40.34 31.21 28.31
N ARG A 7 -40.07 32.11 29.27
CA ARG A 7 -40.09 33.56 29.05
C ARG A 7 -38.71 34.17 28.71
N ASN A 8 -37.65 33.35 28.72
CA ASN A 8 -36.33 33.69 28.16
C ASN A 8 -35.99 32.87 26.90
N ASN A 9 -37.00 32.30 26.23
CA ASN A 9 -36.82 31.30 25.16
C ASN A 9 -36.60 31.86 23.74
N LYS A 10 -36.51 33.18 23.56
CA LYS A 10 -36.15 33.74 22.25
C LYS A 10 -34.77 33.27 21.81
N THR A 11 -33.83 33.19 22.73
CA THR A 11 -32.48 32.70 22.50
C THR A 11 -32.47 31.21 22.14
N LEU A 12 -33.29 30.40 22.81
CA LEU A 12 -33.39 28.95 22.53
C LEU A 12 -34.01 28.67 21.16
N GLY A 13 -35.07 29.38 20.78
CA GLY A 13 -35.67 29.28 19.44
C GLY A 13 -34.73 29.74 18.32
N LEU A 14 -33.92 30.78 18.58
CA LEU A 14 -32.90 31.25 17.64
C LEU A 14 -31.76 30.24 17.48
N ILE A 15 -31.30 29.63 18.58
CA ILE A 15 -30.27 28.58 18.57
C ILE A 15 -30.77 27.34 17.82
N LEU A 16 -32.01 26.89 18.06
CA LEU A 16 -32.62 25.78 17.32
C LEU A 16 -32.79 26.10 15.83
N GLY A 17 -33.21 27.32 15.48
CA GLY A 17 -33.30 27.76 14.09
C GLY A 17 -31.95 27.77 13.38
N ILE A 18 -30.90 28.28 14.04
CA ILE A 18 -29.52 28.27 13.51
C ILE A 18 -29.00 26.85 13.34
N LEU A 19 -29.23 25.96 14.32
CA LEU A 19 -28.84 24.55 14.23
C LEU A 19 -29.54 23.86 13.05
N ILE A 20 -30.84 24.08 12.87
CA ILE A 20 -31.59 23.50 11.75
C ILE A 20 -31.03 24.01 10.41
N ILE A 21 -30.82 25.32 10.26
CA ILE A 21 -30.25 25.92 9.04
C ILE A 21 -28.84 25.38 8.78
N ALA A 22 -27.98 25.31 9.80
CA ALA A 22 -26.63 24.76 9.68
C ALA A 22 -26.66 23.27 9.27
N THR A 23 -27.62 22.50 9.77
CA THR A 23 -27.81 21.10 9.40
C THR A 23 -28.25 20.97 7.93
N PHE A 24 -29.23 21.77 7.49
CA PHE A 24 -29.69 21.79 6.10
C PHE A 24 -28.61 22.27 5.12
N LEU A 25 -27.83 23.30 5.49
CA LEU A 25 -26.67 23.73 4.71
C LEU A 25 -25.60 22.64 4.64
N GLY A 26 -25.34 21.95 5.74
CA GLY A 26 -24.43 20.81 5.80
C GLY A 26 -24.85 19.71 4.82
N ILE A 27 -26.11 19.28 4.88
CA ILE A 27 -26.67 18.25 3.98
C ILE A 27 -26.62 18.71 2.50
N PHE A 28 -26.93 19.98 2.21
CA PHE A 28 -26.88 20.51 0.85
C PHE A 28 -25.44 20.58 0.31
N LEU A 29 -24.48 21.04 1.12
CA LEU A 29 -23.06 21.07 0.78
C LEU A 29 -22.50 19.66 0.58
N GLU A 30 -22.88 18.71 1.44
CA GLU A 30 -22.48 17.31 1.31
C GLU A 30 -23.03 16.68 0.03
N ASN A 31 -24.32 16.87 -0.28
CA ASN A 31 -24.93 16.36 -1.50
C ASN A 31 -24.30 16.97 -2.77
N THR A 32 -24.01 18.27 -2.76
CA THR A 32 -23.35 18.92 -3.89
C THR A 32 -21.91 18.43 -4.07
N LEU A 33 -21.15 18.27 -2.99
CA LEU A 33 -19.79 17.76 -3.02
C LEU A 33 -19.74 16.29 -3.49
N THR A 34 -20.63 15.44 -2.98
CA THR A 34 -20.79 14.05 -3.43
C THR A 34 -21.13 13.98 -4.92
N SER A 35 -22.11 14.78 -5.37
CA SER A 35 -22.45 14.86 -6.79
C SER A 35 -21.30 15.35 -7.67
N SER A 36 -20.39 16.17 -7.12
CA SER A 36 -19.19 16.62 -7.82
C SER A 36 -18.15 15.49 -7.92
N LYS A 37 -17.92 14.74 -6.84
CA LYS A 37 -16.94 13.63 -6.81
C LYS A 37 -17.32 12.52 -7.79
N GLU A 38 -18.59 12.10 -7.80
CA GLU A 38 -19.10 11.08 -8.73
C GLU A 38 -18.97 11.51 -10.19
N LYS A 39 -19.11 12.81 -10.48
CA LYS A 39 -18.87 13.37 -11.82
C LYS A 39 -17.39 13.28 -12.22
N PHE A 40 -16.46 13.61 -11.32
CA PHE A 40 -15.03 13.42 -11.58
C PHE A 40 -14.68 11.95 -11.78
N ALA A 41 -15.16 11.06 -10.91
CA ALA A 41 -14.97 9.62 -11.02
C ALA A 41 -15.46 9.09 -12.36
N SER A 42 -16.71 9.41 -12.74
CA SER A 42 -17.30 9.00 -14.01
C SER A 42 -16.54 9.53 -15.23
N LYS A 43 -16.05 10.78 -15.16
CA LYS A 43 -15.27 11.40 -16.24
C LYS A 43 -13.93 10.70 -16.42
N ILE A 44 -13.16 10.55 -15.33
CA ILE A 44 -11.84 9.91 -15.36
C ILE A 44 -11.97 8.44 -15.77
N PHE A 45 -12.95 7.72 -15.24
CA PHE A 45 -13.24 6.34 -15.64
C PHE A 45 -13.49 6.23 -17.16
N LYS A 46 -14.37 7.07 -17.73
CA LYS A 46 -14.65 7.05 -19.18
C LYS A 46 -13.41 7.33 -20.04
N GLN A 47 -12.46 8.11 -19.54
CA GLN A 47 -11.23 8.46 -20.26
C GLN A 47 -10.18 7.35 -20.21
N CYS A 48 -10.09 6.62 -19.08
CA CYS A 48 -9.00 5.69 -18.84
C CYS A 48 -9.37 4.22 -19.00
N SER A 49 -10.62 3.82 -18.74
CA SER A 49 -10.99 2.41 -18.54
C SER A 49 -10.78 1.50 -19.75
N LEU A 50 -10.83 2.06 -20.96
CA LEU A 50 -10.67 1.32 -22.23
C LEU A 50 -9.27 1.48 -22.85
N ARG A 51 -8.35 2.19 -22.18
CA ARG A 51 -7.00 2.41 -22.71
C ARG A 51 -6.10 1.21 -22.44
N GLN A 52 -5.16 0.94 -23.35
CA GLN A 52 -4.14 -0.09 -23.14
C GLN A 52 -3.17 0.27 -22.01
N ASP A 53 -2.88 1.56 -21.83
CA ASP A 53 -2.02 2.13 -20.78
C ASP A 53 -2.85 2.70 -19.61
N LYS A 54 -3.92 2.00 -19.24
CA LYS A 54 -4.91 2.45 -18.26
C LYS A 54 -4.33 2.93 -16.92
N GLU A 55 -3.35 2.22 -16.36
CA GLU A 55 -2.68 2.64 -15.12
C GLU A 55 -2.00 4.00 -15.28
N THR A 56 -1.26 4.21 -16.38
CA THR A 56 -0.63 5.49 -16.71
C THR A 56 -1.68 6.59 -16.87
N CYS A 57 -2.79 6.31 -17.57
CA CYS A 57 -3.87 7.28 -17.73
C CYS A 57 -4.44 7.72 -16.37
N TYR A 58 -4.73 6.79 -15.46
CA TYR A 58 -5.20 7.14 -14.13
C TYR A 58 -4.18 8.01 -13.38
N LYS A 59 -2.91 7.60 -13.36
CA LYS A 59 -1.84 8.39 -12.72
C LYS A 59 -1.84 9.82 -13.24
N ASP A 60 -1.88 10.02 -14.55
CA ASP A 60 -1.87 11.37 -15.15
C ASP A 60 -3.12 12.20 -14.84
N GLN A 61 -4.32 11.59 -14.86
CA GLN A 61 -5.55 12.28 -14.46
C GLN A 61 -5.50 12.71 -12.98
N PHE A 62 -4.97 11.86 -12.10
CA PHE A 62 -4.88 12.15 -10.68
C PHE A 62 -3.77 13.14 -10.33
N LYS A 63 -2.69 13.24 -11.13
CA LYS A 63 -1.73 14.35 -11.00
C LYS A 63 -2.42 15.70 -11.18
N VAL A 64 -3.21 15.84 -12.24
CA VAL A 64 -3.94 17.09 -12.54
C VAL A 64 -5.00 17.35 -11.48
N LEU A 65 -5.79 16.33 -11.10
CA LEU A 65 -6.84 16.48 -10.11
C LEU A 65 -6.29 16.91 -8.75
N THR A 66 -5.19 16.32 -8.29
CA THR A 66 -4.62 16.63 -6.98
C THR A 66 -4.03 18.04 -6.94
N LYS A 67 -3.44 18.51 -8.05
CA LYS A 67 -2.98 19.90 -8.19
C LYS A 67 -4.13 20.90 -8.07
N ASP A 68 -5.28 20.61 -8.67
CA ASP A 68 -6.46 21.49 -8.63
C ASP A 68 -7.25 21.40 -7.31
N LYS A 69 -7.25 20.22 -6.69
CA LYS A 69 -7.97 19.91 -5.45
C LYS A 69 -6.99 19.62 -4.32
N ASP A 70 -7.11 18.48 -3.67
CA ASP A 70 -6.22 18.01 -2.63
C ASP A 70 -6.20 16.47 -2.59
N LEU A 71 -5.26 15.92 -1.82
CA LEU A 71 -5.13 14.48 -1.60
C LEU A 71 -6.44 13.81 -1.19
N PHE A 72 -7.19 14.40 -0.26
CA PHE A 72 -8.40 13.77 0.31
C PHE A 72 -9.54 13.73 -0.70
N PHE A 73 -9.69 14.79 -1.51
CA PHE A 73 -10.61 14.81 -2.62
C PHE A 73 -10.23 13.74 -3.65
N SER A 74 -8.97 13.69 -4.06
CA SER A 74 -8.47 12.68 -5.00
C SER A 74 -8.67 11.26 -4.46
N ALA A 75 -8.35 11.00 -3.19
CA ALA A 75 -8.56 9.70 -2.55
C ALA A 75 -10.04 9.29 -2.52
N SER A 76 -10.95 10.25 -2.30
CA SER A 76 -12.39 10.01 -2.41
C SER A 76 -12.82 9.64 -3.83
N VAL A 77 -12.25 10.29 -4.85
CA VAL A 77 -12.53 9.97 -6.26
C VAL A 77 -11.98 8.58 -6.63
N VAL A 78 -10.82 8.18 -6.10
CA VAL A 78 -10.31 6.80 -6.26
C VAL A 78 -11.33 5.78 -5.74
N LYS A 79 -11.86 5.99 -4.52
CA LYS A 79 -12.88 5.10 -3.93
C LYS A 79 -14.14 4.98 -4.79
N ASP A 80 -14.55 6.05 -5.46
CA ASP A 80 -15.70 6.01 -6.36
C ASP A 80 -15.38 5.29 -7.68
N ILE A 81 -14.18 5.46 -8.23
CA ILE A 81 -13.75 4.73 -9.43
C ILE A 81 -13.62 3.23 -9.15
N GLN A 82 -13.17 2.81 -7.96
CA GLN A 82 -13.07 1.39 -7.58
C GLN A 82 -14.40 0.63 -7.69
N LYS A 83 -15.54 1.33 -7.55
CA LYS A 83 -16.88 0.77 -7.76
C LYS A 83 -17.20 0.54 -9.24
N LEU A 84 -16.65 1.37 -10.11
CA LEU A 84 -16.84 1.33 -11.56
C LEU A 84 -15.81 0.42 -12.25
N ASP A 85 -14.62 0.32 -11.66
CA ASP A 85 -13.46 -0.33 -12.21
C ASP A 85 -12.75 -1.18 -11.17
N PRO A 86 -13.06 -2.50 -11.13
CA PRO A 86 -12.44 -3.42 -10.19
C PRO A 86 -10.92 -3.43 -10.23
N GLN A 87 -10.29 -3.13 -11.38
CA GLN A 87 -8.83 -3.15 -11.50
C GLN A 87 -8.15 -2.06 -10.65
N LEU A 88 -8.87 -0.99 -10.29
CA LEU A 88 -8.34 0.09 -9.44
C LEU A 88 -8.45 -0.23 -7.94
N ARG A 89 -8.98 -1.40 -7.56
CA ARG A 89 -8.99 -1.85 -6.15
C ARG A 89 -7.56 -2.01 -5.63
N TYR A 90 -6.65 -2.48 -6.48
CA TYR A 90 -5.23 -2.29 -6.28
C TYR A 90 -4.81 -0.87 -6.70
N CYS A 91 -4.73 0.06 -5.75
CA CYS A 91 -4.45 1.49 -5.99
C CYS A 91 -3.12 1.99 -5.42
N HIS A 92 -2.20 1.10 -5.02
CA HIS A 92 -0.96 1.47 -4.33
C HIS A 92 -0.12 2.51 -5.09
N ASN A 93 0.27 2.20 -6.33
CA ASN A 93 1.08 3.11 -7.16
C ASN A 93 0.36 4.44 -7.48
N LEU A 94 -0.98 4.43 -7.53
CA LEU A 94 -1.75 5.66 -7.75
C LEU A 94 -1.75 6.55 -6.51
N ALA A 95 -1.81 5.96 -5.32
CA ALA A 95 -1.77 6.68 -4.06
C ALA A 95 -0.41 7.35 -3.80
N HIS A 96 0.70 6.75 -4.28
CA HIS A 96 2.01 7.41 -4.32
C HIS A 96 1.93 8.71 -5.11
N VAL A 97 1.43 8.64 -6.35
CA VAL A 97 1.30 9.78 -7.26
C VAL A 97 0.46 10.89 -6.64
N ILE A 98 -0.70 10.57 -6.07
CA ILE A 98 -1.56 11.57 -5.40
C ILE A 98 -0.79 12.27 -4.27
N SER A 99 -0.05 11.53 -3.45
CA SER A 99 0.61 12.09 -2.28
C SER A 99 1.85 12.91 -2.62
N ILE A 100 2.63 12.47 -3.61
CA ILE A 100 3.75 13.25 -4.18
C ILE A 100 3.24 14.62 -4.65
N GLU A 101 2.12 14.62 -5.38
CA GLU A 101 1.56 15.85 -5.94
C GLU A 101 1.01 16.77 -4.85
N GLU A 102 0.43 16.23 -3.78
CA GLU A 102 0.00 17.03 -2.62
C GLU A 102 1.18 17.68 -1.90
N VAL A 103 2.25 16.93 -1.62
CA VAL A 103 3.45 17.47 -0.97
C VAL A 103 4.13 18.51 -1.84
N SER A 104 4.10 18.36 -3.16
CA SER A 104 4.66 19.35 -4.10
C SER A 104 3.99 20.72 -4.02
N LYS A 105 2.73 20.79 -3.58
CA LYS A 105 1.99 22.06 -3.39
C LYS A 105 2.41 22.80 -2.13
N ASN A 106 2.69 22.08 -1.05
CA ASN A 106 3.15 22.63 0.22
C ASN A 106 4.07 21.64 0.93
N SER A 107 5.37 21.76 0.64
CA SER A 107 6.38 20.86 1.20
C SER A 107 6.64 21.05 2.69
N SER A 108 6.15 22.14 3.31
CA SER A 108 6.44 22.46 4.71
C SER A 108 5.56 21.72 5.73
N ASP A 109 4.38 21.24 5.32
CA ASP A 109 3.39 20.60 6.22
C ASP A 109 3.31 19.07 6.04
N TRP A 110 4.31 18.45 5.39
CA TRP A 110 4.27 17.02 5.03
C TRP A 110 4.17 16.08 6.25
N ILE A 111 4.82 16.43 7.38
CA ILE A 111 4.73 15.64 8.62
C ILE A 111 3.29 15.63 9.15
N ASN A 112 2.60 16.77 9.09
CA ASN A 112 1.21 16.85 9.51
C ASN A 112 0.30 16.03 8.59
N LEU A 113 0.62 15.99 7.29
CA LEU A 113 -0.12 15.19 6.31
C LEU A 113 -0.05 13.68 6.65
N LEU A 114 1.11 13.18 7.10
CA LEU A 114 1.26 11.78 7.56
C LEU A 114 0.29 11.41 8.69
N SER A 115 -0.08 12.37 9.54
CA SER A 115 -1.01 12.14 10.65
C SER A 115 -2.48 12.06 10.22
N LYS A 116 -2.80 12.58 9.02
CA LYS A 116 -4.17 12.72 8.50
C LYS A 116 -4.55 11.63 7.49
N VAL A 117 -3.58 11.02 6.81
CA VAL A 117 -3.85 9.95 5.86
C VAL A 117 -4.20 8.65 6.59
N ASP A 118 -5.13 7.90 6.00
CA ASP A 118 -5.37 6.51 6.36
C ASP A 118 -4.14 5.69 5.93
N ILE A 119 -3.43 5.14 6.91
CA ILE A 119 -2.19 4.41 6.68
C ILE A 119 -2.41 3.13 5.90
N ASP A 120 -3.57 2.47 6.00
CA ASP A 120 -3.81 1.20 5.31
C ASP A 120 -4.45 1.40 3.93
N ALA A 121 -5.08 2.56 3.69
CA ALA A 121 -5.67 2.88 2.39
C ALA A 121 -4.69 2.74 1.23
N CYS A 122 -5.15 2.06 0.17
CA CYS A 122 -4.33 1.75 -1.01
C CYS A 122 -3.01 1.06 -0.65
N SER A 123 -3.04 0.13 0.32
CA SER A 123 -1.85 -0.63 0.74
C SER A 123 -0.70 0.29 1.18
N ARG A 124 -1.00 1.34 1.97
CA ARG A 124 -0.03 2.35 2.46
C ARG A 124 0.54 3.30 1.41
N GLY A 125 0.05 3.25 0.18
CA GLY A 125 0.62 4.06 -0.90
C GLY A 125 0.51 5.57 -0.65
N TYR A 126 -0.51 6.05 0.07
CA TYR A 126 -0.59 7.46 0.43
C TYR A 126 0.52 7.85 1.41
N PHE A 127 0.74 7.03 2.43
CA PHE A 127 1.75 7.27 3.46
C PHE A 127 3.17 7.28 2.86
N HIS A 128 3.49 6.31 2.00
CA HIS A 128 4.79 6.25 1.31
C HIS A 128 5.01 7.44 0.38
N GLY A 129 4.02 7.79 -0.44
CA GLY A 129 4.12 8.89 -1.40
C GLY A 129 4.35 10.26 -0.76
N ILE A 130 3.99 10.46 0.52
CA ILE A 130 4.30 11.69 1.24
C ILE A 130 5.83 11.83 1.45
N PHE A 131 6.51 10.75 1.85
CA PHE A 131 7.97 10.75 1.99
C PHE A 131 8.65 10.96 0.64
N GLU A 132 8.21 10.25 -0.39
CA GLU A 132 8.74 10.40 -1.76
C GLU A 132 8.53 11.83 -2.29
N GLY A 133 7.37 12.42 -2.01
CA GLY A 133 7.08 13.81 -2.35
C GLY A 133 8.04 14.77 -1.67
N HIS A 134 8.31 14.56 -0.38
CA HIS A 134 9.22 15.41 0.40
C HIS A 134 10.67 15.30 -0.10
N SER A 135 11.16 14.08 -0.37
CA SER A 135 12.53 13.88 -0.85
C SER A 135 12.79 14.49 -2.23
N ARG A 136 11.74 14.66 -3.05
CA ARG A 136 11.84 15.28 -4.38
C ARG A 136 11.96 16.80 -4.33
N VAL A 137 11.39 17.43 -3.30
CA VAL A 137 11.32 18.90 -3.17
C VAL A 137 12.39 19.44 -2.23
N ASP A 138 12.86 18.65 -1.26
CA ASP A 138 13.95 19.01 -0.37
C ASP A 138 15.25 18.29 -0.78
N GLY A 139 16.06 18.96 -1.60
CA GLY A 139 17.37 18.45 -2.03
C GLY A 139 18.40 18.33 -0.90
N ASN A 140 18.11 18.84 0.31
CA ASN A 140 18.96 18.68 1.48
C ASN A 140 18.48 17.56 2.40
N PHE A 141 17.38 16.87 2.06
CA PHE A 141 16.84 15.77 2.85
C PHE A 141 17.79 14.56 2.79
N THR A 142 18.75 14.54 3.71
CA THR A 142 19.75 13.48 3.84
C THR A 142 19.38 12.56 5.00
N ILE A 143 19.34 11.27 4.72
CA ILE A 143 18.92 10.20 5.62
C ILE A 143 20.15 9.43 6.09
N THR A 144 20.22 9.22 7.41
CA THR A 144 21.15 8.32 8.10
C THR A 144 20.34 7.31 8.92
N SER A 145 20.98 6.25 9.41
CA SER A 145 20.30 5.30 10.31
C SER A 145 19.68 5.98 11.53
N GLN A 146 20.40 6.93 12.13
CA GLN A 146 19.93 7.68 13.29
C GLN A 146 18.73 8.57 12.94
N SER A 147 18.79 9.30 11.82
CA SER A 147 17.67 10.16 11.43
C SER A 147 16.43 9.36 11.03
N ILE A 148 16.58 8.12 10.54
CA ILE A 148 15.44 7.20 10.32
C ILE A 148 14.77 6.88 11.65
N ASP A 149 15.54 6.42 12.64
CA ASP A 149 15.00 6.04 13.94
C ASP A 149 14.33 7.24 14.63
N ASP A 150 14.96 8.41 14.61
CA ASP A 150 14.44 9.63 15.23
C ASP A 150 13.14 10.10 14.56
N LEU A 151 13.13 10.21 13.24
CA LEU A 151 11.97 10.67 12.46
C LEU A 151 10.79 9.72 12.61
N CYS A 152 11.01 8.41 12.47
CA CYS A 152 9.94 7.43 12.57
C CYS A 152 9.40 7.30 14.00
N SER A 153 10.26 7.46 15.01
CA SER A 153 9.83 7.54 16.41
C SER A 153 9.00 8.80 16.67
N GLN A 154 9.38 9.95 16.10
CA GLN A 154 8.62 11.19 16.20
C GLN A 154 7.23 11.05 15.58
N ILE A 155 7.14 10.52 14.35
CA ILE A 155 5.88 10.34 13.61
C ILE A 155 4.92 9.41 14.36
N SER A 156 5.45 8.36 15.00
CA SER A 156 4.66 7.36 15.73
C SER A 156 4.40 7.72 17.21
N SER A 157 5.01 8.79 17.73
CA SER A 157 5.02 9.12 19.17
C SER A 157 3.63 9.28 19.80
N ASN A 158 2.67 9.84 19.05
CA ASN A 158 1.30 10.07 19.50
C ASN A 158 0.34 8.93 19.16
N LYS A 159 0.85 7.77 18.71
CA LYS A 159 0.06 6.60 18.34
C LYS A 159 0.12 5.55 19.45
N ILE A 160 -0.95 4.77 19.59
CA ILE A 160 -1.01 3.59 20.47
C ILE A 160 -0.92 2.31 19.64
N GLU A 161 -0.59 1.18 20.27
CA GLU A 161 -0.60 -0.10 19.56
C GLU A 161 -2.03 -0.51 19.16
N PRO A 162 -2.22 -1.18 18.00
CA PRO A 162 -1.20 -1.64 17.04
C PRO A 162 -0.72 -0.58 16.03
N ASP A 163 -1.36 0.59 15.98
CA ASP A 163 -1.08 1.64 15.00
C ASP A 163 0.36 2.13 15.09
N LYS A 164 0.88 2.31 16.31
CA LYS A 164 2.27 2.76 16.53
C LYS A 164 3.27 1.87 15.78
N SER A 165 3.15 0.55 15.92
CA SER A 165 4.00 -0.39 15.19
C SER A 165 3.79 -0.33 13.68
N ALA A 166 2.56 -0.12 13.19
CA ALA A 166 2.30 0.05 11.76
C ALA A 166 2.98 1.31 11.20
N TYR A 167 2.85 2.45 11.87
CA TYR A 167 3.51 3.71 11.49
C TYR A 167 5.03 3.59 11.50
N LEU A 168 5.62 2.96 12.51
CA LEU A 168 7.07 2.72 12.57
C LEU A 168 7.56 1.91 11.38
N ARG A 169 6.95 0.75 11.12
CA ARG A 169 7.36 -0.13 10.02
C ARG A 169 7.24 0.55 8.65
N ASN A 170 6.13 1.23 8.40
CA ASN A 170 5.88 1.88 7.11
C ASN A 170 6.74 3.13 6.92
N CYS A 171 7.07 3.86 7.99
CA CYS A 171 8.00 4.99 7.92
C CYS A 171 9.40 4.52 7.54
N VAL A 172 9.90 3.49 8.25
CA VAL A 172 11.23 2.93 7.98
C VAL A 172 11.29 2.29 6.58
N HIS A 173 10.23 1.63 6.14
CA HIS A 173 10.10 1.12 4.77
C HIS A 173 10.17 2.24 3.73
N ALA A 174 9.34 3.29 3.86
CA ALA A 174 9.33 4.43 2.93
C ALA A 174 10.70 5.12 2.82
N LEU A 175 11.41 5.29 3.94
CA LEU A 175 12.77 5.85 3.95
C LEU A 175 13.79 4.93 3.28
N GLY A 176 13.56 3.60 3.27
CA GLY A 176 14.36 2.65 2.49
C GLY A 176 14.33 2.92 0.99
N HIS A 177 13.18 3.30 0.42
CA HIS A 177 13.09 3.71 -0.99
C HIS A 177 13.96 4.94 -1.26
N ILE A 178 13.87 5.94 -0.38
CA ILE A 178 14.60 7.21 -0.53
C ILE A 178 16.10 7.00 -0.36
N LEU A 179 16.53 6.11 0.55
CA LEU A 179 17.94 5.75 0.70
C LEU A 179 18.56 5.24 -0.60
N LEU A 180 17.83 4.44 -1.39
CA LEU A 180 18.38 3.96 -2.65
C LEU A 180 18.58 5.10 -3.66
N VAL A 181 17.68 6.09 -3.68
CA VAL A 181 17.85 7.31 -4.48
C VAL A 181 19.05 8.12 -3.99
N GLN A 182 19.15 8.35 -2.68
CA GLN A 182 20.23 9.10 -2.05
C GLN A 182 21.59 8.49 -2.39
N GLU A 183 21.70 7.16 -2.32
CA GLU A 183 22.93 6.43 -2.63
C GLU A 183 23.12 6.19 -4.14
N THR A 184 22.42 6.94 -5.00
CA THR A 184 22.57 6.91 -6.46
C THR A 184 22.38 5.51 -7.07
N ALA A 185 21.33 4.80 -6.63
CA ALA A 185 21.02 3.42 -7.00
C ALA A 185 22.05 2.37 -6.55
N ASP A 186 22.95 2.71 -5.61
CA ASP A 186 23.88 1.74 -5.00
C ASP A 186 23.19 0.96 -3.87
N VAL A 187 22.65 -0.22 -4.22
CA VAL A 187 21.95 -1.11 -3.29
C VAL A 187 22.79 -1.47 -2.08
N LYS A 188 24.10 -1.66 -2.26
CA LYS A 188 25.00 -2.07 -1.17
C LYS A 188 25.15 -0.92 -0.16
N LYS A 189 25.37 0.30 -0.63
CA LYS A 189 25.48 1.47 0.26
C LYS A 189 24.16 1.77 0.96
N ALA A 190 23.04 1.72 0.25
CA ALA A 190 21.73 1.94 0.86
C ALA A 190 21.44 0.89 1.95
N ALA A 191 21.75 -0.38 1.69
CA ALA A 191 21.64 -1.45 2.68
C ALA A 191 22.57 -1.25 3.89
N GLN A 192 23.79 -0.71 3.70
CA GLN A 192 24.69 -0.38 4.81
C GLN A 192 24.11 0.67 5.75
N VAL A 193 23.33 1.64 5.25
CA VAL A 193 22.60 2.57 6.11
C VAL A 193 21.52 1.84 6.93
N CYS A 194 20.80 0.89 6.30
CA CYS A 194 19.81 0.07 6.99
C CYS A 194 20.42 -0.82 8.11
N ASP A 195 21.70 -1.20 8.03
CA ASP A 195 22.37 -2.00 9.08
C ASP A 195 22.26 -1.33 10.46
N GLY A 196 22.35 0.01 10.48
CA GLY A 196 22.30 0.84 11.68
C GLY A 196 20.90 1.13 12.22
N VAL A 197 19.83 0.75 11.52
CA VAL A 197 18.44 0.98 11.96
C VAL A 197 18.08 0.04 13.13
N SER A 198 17.34 0.56 14.11
CA SER A 198 17.10 -0.12 15.38
C SER A 198 16.34 -1.44 15.28
N GLY A 199 16.88 -2.47 15.95
CA GLY A 199 16.20 -3.74 16.22
C GLY A 199 15.61 -4.42 14.98
N ASN A 200 14.34 -4.81 15.08
CA ASN A 200 13.62 -5.50 13.99
C ASN A 200 13.16 -4.54 12.88
N LEU A 201 13.27 -3.22 13.06
CA LEU A 201 12.85 -2.24 12.06
C LEU A 201 13.74 -2.26 10.82
N LYS A 202 15.02 -2.63 10.96
CA LYS A 202 15.96 -2.72 9.82
C LYS A 202 15.45 -3.59 8.68
N LYS A 203 14.67 -4.65 8.99
CA LYS A 203 14.05 -5.50 7.95
C LYS A 203 13.21 -4.66 6.99
N TYR A 204 12.42 -3.72 7.51
CA TYR A 204 11.56 -2.87 6.70
C TYR A 204 12.35 -1.86 5.86
N CYS A 205 13.46 -1.34 6.39
CA CYS A 205 14.39 -0.49 5.65
C CYS A 205 14.94 -1.24 4.42
N TYR A 206 15.45 -2.46 4.62
CA TYR A 206 15.92 -3.30 3.53
C TYR A 206 14.83 -3.61 2.50
N ILE A 207 13.60 -3.93 2.94
CA ILE A 207 12.48 -4.18 2.02
C ILE A 207 12.27 -2.96 1.12
N GLY A 208 12.26 -1.73 1.66
CA GLY A 208 12.13 -0.51 0.85
C GLY A 208 13.26 -0.34 -0.16
N VAL A 209 14.52 -0.59 0.26
CA VAL A 209 15.69 -0.54 -0.64
C VAL A 209 15.56 -1.55 -1.79
N PHE A 210 15.27 -2.82 -1.47
CA PHE A 210 15.20 -3.88 -2.50
C PHE A 210 13.97 -3.73 -3.39
N MET A 211 12.84 -3.26 -2.86
CA MET A 211 11.64 -2.97 -3.63
C MET A 211 11.88 -1.83 -4.62
N GLU A 212 12.49 -0.73 -4.19
CA GLU A 212 12.84 0.38 -5.08
C GLU A 212 13.84 -0.07 -6.17
N ASN A 213 14.76 -0.98 -5.85
CA ASN A 213 15.74 -1.46 -6.83
C ASN A 213 15.10 -2.15 -8.05
N TYR A 214 14.04 -2.93 -7.84
CA TYR A 214 13.36 -3.61 -8.94
C TYR A 214 12.23 -2.77 -9.56
N GLN A 215 11.51 -1.97 -8.77
CA GLN A 215 10.40 -1.14 -9.26
C GLN A 215 10.89 0.15 -9.94
N LYS A 216 12.00 0.72 -9.48
CA LYS A 216 12.68 1.91 -10.00
C LYS A 216 11.80 3.16 -10.13
N THR A 217 10.69 3.25 -9.40
CA THR A 217 9.72 4.36 -9.56
C THR A 217 10.29 5.68 -9.07
N ASN A 218 10.99 5.69 -7.93
CA ASN A 218 11.69 6.88 -7.45
C ASN A 218 13.00 7.10 -8.17
N LEU A 219 13.71 6.03 -8.55
CA LEU A 219 14.92 6.14 -9.37
C LEU A 219 14.65 6.83 -10.72
N GLU A 220 13.58 6.44 -11.42
CA GLU A 220 13.16 7.08 -12.67
C GLU A 220 12.92 8.58 -12.47
N ALA A 221 12.21 8.95 -11.42
CA ALA A 221 11.88 10.34 -11.15
C ALA A 221 13.09 11.23 -10.81
N HIS A 222 14.19 10.64 -10.36
CA HIS A 222 15.45 11.34 -10.08
C HIS A 222 16.47 11.16 -11.22
N GLY A 223 16.06 10.61 -12.37
CA GLY A 223 16.93 10.42 -13.53
C GLY A 223 17.98 9.32 -13.37
N LEU A 224 17.81 8.43 -12.38
CA LEU A 224 18.69 7.29 -12.10
C LEU A 224 18.21 5.99 -12.79
N SER A 225 17.04 6.02 -13.42
CA SER A 225 16.48 4.94 -14.24
C SER A 225 15.83 5.50 -15.52
N PRO A 226 15.81 4.77 -16.64
CA PRO A 226 15.12 5.21 -17.85
C PRO A 226 13.63 5.48 -17.62
N SER A 227 13.07 6.44 -18.35
CA SER A 227 11.64 6.72 -18.25
C SER A 227 10.79 5.61 -18.87
N GLY A 228 9.70 5.23 -18.18
CA GLY A 228 8.84 4.14 -18.58
C GLY A 228 9.50 2.77 -18.42
N TYR A 229 10.40 2.63 -17.43
CA TYR A 229 11.09 1.38 -17.15
C TYR A 229 10.08 0.24 -16.94
N LYS A 230 10.37 -0.90 -17.58
CA LYS A 230 9.62 -2.14 -17.42
C LYS A 230 10.58 -3.24 -17.01
N ILE A 231 10.17 -3.97 -15.98
CA ILE A 231 10.92 -5.10 -15.45
C ILE A 231 11.07 -6.21 -16.50
N THR A 232 12.26 -6.77 -16.61
CA THR A 232 12.59 -7.83 -17.58
C THR A 232 13.11 -9.09 -16.90
N ALA A 233 13.20 -10.19 -17.66
CA ALA A 233 13.81 -11.43 -17.15
C ALA A 233 15.32 -11.27 -16.84
N GLU A 234 15.99 -10.31 -17.49
CA GLU A 234 17.37 -9.95 -17.14
C GLU A 234 17.43 -9.28 -15.76
N ASP A 235 16.50 -8.38 -15.46
CA ASP A 235 16.41 -7.76 -14.14
C ASP A 235 16.16 -8.80 -13.05
N LEU A 236 15.38 -9.86 -13.34
CA LEU A 236 15.15 -10.97 -12.42
C LEU A 236 16.45 -11.67 -12.04
N THR A 237 17.26 -12.03 -13.04
CA THR A 237 18.56 -12.68 -12.80
C THR A 237 19.50 -11.76 -12.00
N LYS A 238 19.56 -10.46 -12.36
CA LYS A 238 20.38 -9.49 -11.63
C LYS A 238 19.96 -9.33 -10.17
N ASN A 239 18.66 -9.30 -9.88
CA ASN A 239 18.18 -9.18 -8.51
C ASN A 239 18.43 -10.47 -7.70
N GLU A 240 18.36 -11.65 -8.31
CA GLU A 240 18.78 -12.91 -7.66
C GLU A 240 20.26 -12.86 -7.26
N GLU A 241 21.14 -12.40 -8.16
CA GLU A 241 22.58 -12.23 -7.88
C GLU A 241 22.83 -11.21 -6.77
N ILE A 242 22.07 -10.11 -6.74
CA ILE A 242 22.12 -9.13 -5.65
C ILE A 242 21.73 -9.81 -4.34
N CYS A 243 20.58 -10.50 -4.27
CA CYS A 243 20.12 -11.16 -3.05
C CYS A 243 21.07 -12.26 -2.54
N ALA A 244 21.76 -12.97 -3.45
CA ALA A 244 22.76 -13.97 -3.09
C ALA A 244 24.00 -13.38 -2.38
N ASN A 245 24.26 -12.08 -2.55
CA ASN A 245 25.36 -11.38 -1.87
C ASN A 245 25.02 -10.86 -0.47
N PHE A 246 23.76 -10.99 -0.04
CA PHE A 246 23.34 -10.61 1.31
C PHE A 246 23.19 -11.84 2.21
N SER A 247 23.21 -11.61 3.53
CA SER A 247 22.96 -12.65 4.54
C SER A 247 22.03 -12.14 5.64
N GLY A 248 21.56 -13.03 6.52
CA GLY A 248 20.73 -12.68 7.67
C GLY A 248 19.44 -11.92 7.30
N VAL A 249 19.15 -10.85 8.04
CA VAL A 249 17.92 -10.05 7.88
C VAL A 249 17.85 -9.38 6.50
N ALA A 250 18.97 -8.92 5.96
CA ALA A 250 19.03 -8.32 4.62
C ALA A 250 18.70 -9.35 3.53
N ALA A 251 19.24 -10.56 3.62
CA ALA A 251 18.88 -11.64 2.68
C ALA A 251 17.39 -12.00 2.76
N SER A 252 16.84 -12.10 3.97
CA SER A 252 15.40 -12.37 4.16
C SER A 252 14.54 -11.28 3.52
N ALA A 253 14.90 -10.00 3.67
CA ALA A 253 14.21 -8.88 3.04
C ALA A 253 14.35 -8.88 1.50
N CYS A 254 15.53 -9.17 0.96
CA CYS A 254 15.76 -9.23 -0.49
C CYS A 254 14.97 -10.38 -1.12
N TRP A 255 15.00 -11.57 -0.50
CA TRP A 255 14.24 -12.71 -1.01
C TRP A 255 12.74 -12.55 -0.84
N GLN A 256 12.28 -11.77 0.15
CA GLN A 256 10.89 -11.33 0.24
C GLN A 256 10.47 -10.55 -1.01
N THR A 257 11.24 -9.52 -1.41
CA THR A 257 10.93 -8.71 -2.60
C THR A 257 11.10 -9.50 -3.90
N MET A 258 12.00 -10.49 -3.94
CA MET A 258 12.07 -11.43 -5.07
C MET A 258 10.79 -12.24 -5.25
N GLY A 259 10.14 -12.66 -4.16
CA GLY A 259 8.84 -13.29 -4.21
C GLY A 259 7.81 -12.44 -4.95
N GLU A 260 7.66 -11.19 -4.53
CA GLU A 260 6.78 -10.20 -5.16
C GLU A 260 7.16 -10.02 -6.64
N MET A 261 8.45 -9.89 -6.93
CA MET A 261 8.96 -9.78 -8.30
C MET A 261 8.57 -10.99 -9.16
N TYR A 262 8.70 -12.22 -8.66
CA TYR A 262 8.29 -13.43 -9.38
C TYR A 262 6.81 -13.43 -9.76
N SER A 263 5.93 -12.86 -8.93
CA SER A 263 4.50 -12.75 -9.24
C SER A 263 4.18 -11.85 -10.44
N HIS A 264 5.12 -10.99 -10.87
CA HIS A 264 4.99 -10.22 -12.10
C HIS A 264 5.31 -11.04 -13.36
N PHE A 265 6.05 -12.15 -13.22
CA PHE A 265 6.47 -13.01 -14.34
C PHE A 265 5.68 -14.30 -14.43
N TYR A 266 5.11 -14.76 -13.31
CA TYR A 266 4.42 -16.03 -13.23
C TYR A 266 2.99 -15.86 -12.75
N SER A 267 2.07 -16.54 -13.41
CA SER A 267 0.64 -16.56 -13.07
C SER A 267 0.23 -17.77 -12.24
N ASP A 268 1.19 -18.61 -11.81
CA ASP A 268 0.95 -19.86 -11.10
C ASP A 268 1.89 -20.04 -9.89
N SER A 269 1.39 -20.73 -8.87
CA SER A 269 2.10 -20.93 -7.61
C SER A 269 3.34 -21.82 -7.74
N GLN A 270 3.32 -22.77 -8.68
CA GLN A 270 4.40 -23.73 -8.89
C GLN A 270 5.68 -23.08 -9.42
N SER A 271 5.54 -22.18 -10.40
CA SER A 271 6.66 -21.41 -10.96
C SER A 271 7.30 -20.49 -9.92
N ILE A 272 6.48 -19.84 -9.07
CA ILE A 272 6.97 -19.03 -7.95
C ILE A 272 7.71 -19.91 -6.94
N TYR A 273 7.12 -21.05 -6.53
CA TYR A 273 7.75 -21.98 -5.60
C TYR A 273 9.12 -22.46 -6.10
N ASN A 274 9.18 -22.91 -7.36
CA ASN A 274 10.41 -23.39 -7.99
C ASN A 274 11.48 -22.31 -8.05
N SER A 275 11.10 -21.07 -8.32
CA SER A 275 12.03 -19.94 -8.34
C SER A 275 12.57 -19.63 -6.94
N CYS A 276 11.70 -19.67 -5.92
CA CYS A 276 12.08 -19.42 -4.53
C CYS A 276 12.99 -20.49 -3.90
N ILE A 277 13.18 -21.66 -4.52
CA ILE A 277 14.16 -22.67 -4.04
C ILE A 277 15.57 -22.08 -3.97
N LYS A 278 15.91 -21.15 -4.88
CA LYS A 278 17.21 -20.44 -4.90
C LYS A 278 17.48 -19.64 -3.62
N ALA A 279 16.44 -19.23 -2.90
CA ALA A 279 16.54 -18.46 -1.67
C ALA A 279 17.04 -19.28 -0.46
N SER A 280 17.22 -20.60 -0.61
CA SER A 280 17.70 -21.51 0.42
C SER A 280 16.93 -21.36 1.74
N THR A 281 17.56 -20.87 2.82
CA THR A 281 16.90 -20.66 4.12
C THR A 281 15.77 -19.63 4.08
N ASN A 282 15.70 -18.78 3.05
CA ASN A 282 14.64 -17.77 2.88
C ASN A 282 13.52 -18.23 1.93
N LYS A 283 13.50 -19.49 1.50
CA LYS A 283 12.50 -20.05 0.55
C LYS A 283 11.07 -19.72 0.96
N ASP A 284 10.71 -19.95 2.22
CA ASP A 284 9.33 -19.77 2.68
C ASP A 284 8.92 -18.29 2.68
N THR A 285 9.84 -17.39 3.06
CA THR A 285 9.63 -15.94 2.98
C THR A 285 9.44 -15.47 1.55
N CYS A 286 10.29 -15.95 0.62
CA CYS A 286 10.15 -15.66 -0.81
C CYS A 286 8.80 -16.16 -1.34
N TYR A 287 8.48 -17.43 -1.08
CA TYR A 287 7.30 -18.05 -1.64
C TYR A 287 6.02 -17.38 -1.14
N LEU A 288 5.87 -17.19 0.19
CA LEU A 288 4.68 -16.57 0.77
C LEU A 288 4.41 -15.18 0.21
N ASN A 289 5.42 -14.32 0.08
CA ASN A 289 5.24 -12.98 -0.49
C ASN A 289 4.93 -13.03 -1.99
N GLY A 290 5.50 -14.00 -2.73
CA GLY A 290 5.14 -14.21 -4.13
C GLY A 290 3.69 -14.66 -4.33
N VAL A 291 3.21 -15.64 -3.55
CA VAL A 291 1.81 -16.04 -3.65
C VAL A 291 0.83 -15.05 -3.01
N GLY A 292 1.25 -14.23 -2.05
CA GLY A 292 0.47 -13.09 -1.57
C GLY A 292 0.27 -12.03 -2.65
N SER A 293 1.33 -11.67 -3.38
CA SER A 293 1.21 -10.75 -4.52
C SER A 293 0.38 -11.37 -5.65
N LEU A 294 0.59 -12.65 -5.97
CA LEU A 294 -0.25 -13.37 -6.93
C LEU A 294 -1.73 -13.39 -6.50
N SER A 295 -2.03 -13.62 -5.22
CA SER A 295 -3.41 -13.66 -4.72
C SER A 295 -4.11 -12.31 -4.87
N THR A 296 -3.42 -11.20 -4.63
CA THR A 296 -3.96 -9.85 -4.89
C THR A 296 -4.21 -9.59 -6.37
N SER A 297 -3.28 -10.00 -7.24
CA SER A 297 -3.41 -9.87 -8.70
C SER A 297 -4.61 -10.66 -9.22
N LEU A 298 -4.77 -11.91 -8.78
CA LEU A 298 -5.90 -12.75 -9.15
C LEU A 298 -7.22 -12.20 -8.61
N ALA A 299 -7.26 -11.73 -7.36
CA ALA A 299 -8.44 -11.10 -6.78
C ALA A 299 -8.87 -9.82 -7.51
N ASN A 300 -7.91 -9.09 -8.06
CA ASN A 300 -8.13 -7.89 -8.88
C ASN A 300 -8.59 -8.24 -10.31
N SER A 301 -8.43 -9.49 -10.75
CA SER A 301 -8.85 -9.99 -12.05
C SER A 301 -10.30 -10.51 -12.03
N ILE A 302 -10.98 -10.48 -13.18
CA ILE A 302 -12.39 -10.91 -13.31
C ILE A 302 -12.52 -12.44 -13.44
N ASN A 303 -11.45 -13.15 -13.80
CA ASN A 303 -11.45 -14.59 -14.16
C ASN A 303 -10.73 -15.49 -13.14
N THR A 304 -11.12 -15.39 -11.87
CA THR A 304 -10.52 -16.16 -10.76
C THR A 304 -10.71 -17.68 -10.84
N LYS A 305 -11.59 -18.18 -11.72
CA LYS A 305 -12.01 -19.60 -11.76
C LYS A 305 -11.06 -20.55 -12.52
N GLU A 306 -10.07 -20.03 -13.24
CA GLU A 306 -9.16 -20.84 -14.07
C GLU A 306 -7.72 -20.91 -13.50
N SER A 307 -7.47 -20.29 -12.34
CA SER A 307 -6.13 -20.19 -11.75
C SER A 307 -5.90 -21.25 -10.67
N ASP A 308 -4.68 -21.82 -10.61
CA ASP A 308 -4.27 -22.66 -9.48
C ASP A 308 -4.07 -21.77 -8.25
N ILE A 309 -5.04 -21.83 -7.34
CA ILE A 309 -5.04 -21.07 -6.08
C ILE A 309 -4.76 -21.92 -4.85
N ASN A 310 -4.27 -23.16 -5.02
CA ASN A 310 -3.83 -23.99 -3.89
C ASN A 310 -2.45 -23.55 -3.39
N PHE A 311 -2.34 -22.29 -2.96
CA PHE A 311 -1.07 -21.67 -2.57
C PHE A 311 -0.36 -22.41 -1.42
N CYS A 312 -1.11 -23.10 -0.55
CA CYS A 312 -0.54 -23.74 0.63
C CYS A 312 -0.10 -25.20 0.40
N GLN A 313 -0.24 -25.73 -0.83
CA GLN A 313 0.08 -27.13 -1.14
C GLN A 313 1.51 -27.56 -0.79
N TYR A 314 2.48 -26.64 -0.83
CA TYR A 314 3.88 -26.94 -0.51
C TYR A 314 4.19 -27.00 0.99
N TYR A 315 3.17 -26.83 1.84
CA TYR A 315 3.28 -26.90 3.29
C TYR A 315 2.46 -28.04 3.90
N LYS A 316 1.94 -28.97 3.10
CA LYS A 316 1.08 -30.09 3.55
C LYS A 316 1.71 -30.97 4.62
N ASP A 317 3.03 -31.09 4.60
CA ASP A 317 3.77 -31.91 5.58
C ASP A 317 3.92 -31.23 6.95
N SER A 318 3.41 -30.01 7.13
CA SER A 318 3.47 -29.27 8.39
C SER A 318 2.20 -28.47 8.63
N GLU A 319 1.35 -28.97 9.55
CA GLU A 319 0.11 -28.31 9.97
C GLU A 319 0.33 -26.83 10.35
N ALA A 320 1.40 -26.56 11.09
CA ALA A 320 1.76 -25.20 11.51
C ALA A 320 2.03 -24.28 10.31
N LYS A 321 2.86 -24.71 9.35
CA LYS A 321 3.17 -23.92 8.15
C LYS A 321 1.98 -23.79 7.21
N TYR A 322 1.15 -24.82 7.11
CA TYR A 322 -0.07 -24.76 6.30
C TYR A 322 -1.04 -23.70 6.84
N LYS A 323 -1.26 -23.68 8.16
CA LYS A 323 -2.06 -22.66 8.85
C LYS A 323 -1.45 -21.26 8.74
N GLU A 324 -0.13 -21.14 8.83
CA GLU A 324 0.58 -19.88 8.62
C GLU A 324 0.35 -19.33 7.19
N CYS A 325 0.47 -20.19 6.18
CA CYS A 325 0.20 -19.83 4.80
C CYS A 325 -1.24 -19.33 4.59
N ILE A 326 -2.25 -20.02 5.15
CA ILE A 326 -3.65 -19.58 5.08
C ILE A 326 -3.80 -18.19 5.69
N ASN A 327 -3.29 -17.98 6.91
CA ASN A 327 -3.37 -16.69 7.59
C ASN A 327 -2.68 -15.59 6.77
N PHE A 328 -1.53 -15.90 6.18
CA PHE A 328 -0.76 -14.97 5.38
C PHE A 328 -1.54 -14.54 4.13
N ILE A 329 -2.07 -15.47 3.34
CA ILE A 329 -2.84 -15.16 2.12
C ILE A 329 -4.08 -14.32 2.44
N ILE A 330 -4.83 -14.67 3.49
CA ILE A 330 -6.01 -13.90 3.92
C ILE A 330 -5.60 -12.47 4.30
N SER A 331 -4.60 -12.35 5.17
CA SER A 331 -4.17 -11.05 5.69
C SER A 331 -3.59 -10.17 4.58
N TYR A 332 -2.72 -10.73 3.73
CA TYR A 332 -2.09 -10.01 2.62
C TYR A 332 -3.17 -9.48 1.68
N THR A 333 -4.06 -10.36 1.20
CA THR A 333 -5.08 -10.00 0.21
C THR A 333 -6.10 -9.00 0.74
N LEU A 334 -6.63 -9.21 1.94
CA LEU A 334 -7.66 -8.33 2.49
C LEU A 334 -7.09 -7.00 3.00
N SER A 335 -5.81 -6.96 3.38
CA SER A 335 -5.13 -5.68 3.68
C SER A 335 -4.95 -4.81 2.43
N THR A 336 -4.98 -5.41 1.24
CA THR A 336 -4.97 -4.67 -0.03
C THR A 336 -6.33 -4.06 -0.34
N SER A 337 -7.40 -4.85 -0.21
CA SER A 337 -8.77 -4.40 -0.41
C SER A 337 -9.77 -5.37 0.21
N GLU A 338 -10.69 -4.85 1.03
CA GLU A 338 -11.79 -5.65 1.59
C GLU A 338 -12.74 -6.22 0.52
N ASP A 339 -12.80 -5.59 -0.66
CA ASP A 339 -13.58 -6.07 -1.80
C ASP A 339 -13.09 -7.43 -2.33
N PHE A 340 -11.87 -7.85 -1.95
CA PHE A 340 -11.32 -9.16 -2.30
C PHE A 340 -11.83 -10.30 -1.41
N LEU A 341 -12.78 -10.05 -0.51
CA LEU A 341 -13.41 -11.06 0.32
C LEU A 341 -13.98 -12.25 -0.46
N ASN A 342 -14.56 -12.01 -1.64
CA ASN A 342 -15.12 -13.09 -2.45
C ASN A 342 -14.03 -14.02 -3.02
N PHE A 343 -12.87 -13.46 -3.39
CA PHE A 343 -11.72 -14.26 -3.78
C PHE A 343 -11.23 -15.10 -2.60
N ILE A 344 -11.13 -14.52 -1.40
CA ILE A 344 -10.69 -15.25 -0.22
C ILE A 344 -11.66 -16.38 0.17
N LYS A 345 -12.98 -16.17 0.02
CA LYS A 345 -13.96 -17.25 0.20
C LYS A 345 -13.73 -18.39 -0.79
N TYR A 346 -13.39 -18.07 -2.05
CA TYR A 346 -13.07 -19.07 -3.07
C TYR A 346 -11.76 -19.81 -2.72
N PHE A 347 -10.71 -19.10 -2.31
CA PHE A 347 -9.47 -19.69 -1.79
C PHE A 347 -9.73 -20.69 -0.65
N CYS A 348 -10.58 -20.35 0.32
CA CYS A 348 -10.93 -21.28 1.41
C CYS A 348 -11.71 -22.54 0.95
N LEU A 349 -12.23 -22.59 -0.28
CA LEU A 349 -12.82 -23.82 -0.84
C LEU A 349 -11.74 -24.75 -1.41
N GLU A 350 -10.59 -24.21 -1.82
CA GLU A 350 -9.49 -24.92 -2.46
C GLU A 350 -8.41 -25.42 -1.48
N VAL A 351 -8.38 -24.89 -0.25
CA VAL A 351 -7.53 -25.45 0.81
C VAL A 351 -7.93 -26.89 1.16
N ASP A 352 -6.97 -27.66 1.67
CA ASP A 352 -7.17 -29.06 2.01
C ASP A 352 -8.35 -29.22 3.01
N PRO A 353 -9.18 -30.27 2.89
CA PRO A 353 -10.47 -30.37 3.60
C PRO A 353 -10.42 -30.13 5.11
N GLU A 354 -9.35 -30.58 5.77
CA GLU A 354 -9.18 -30.43 7.23
C GLU A 354 -8.94 -28.98 7.69
N TYR A 355 -8.50 -28.08 6.79
CA TYR A 355 -8.22 -26.67 7.11
C TYR A 355 -9.34 -25.71 6.69
N LYS A 356 -10.42 -26.20 6.07
CA LYS A 356 -11.49 -25.33 5.55
C LYS A 356 -12.18 -24.53 6.65
N ASP A 357 -12.42 -25.14 7.82
CA ASP A 357 -13.07 -24.45 8.93
C ASP A 357 -12.14 -23.42 9.60
N PHE A 358 -10.85 -23.75 9.72
CA PHE A 358 -9.83 -22.79 10.14
C PHE A 358 -9.78 -21.58 9.20
N CYS A 359 -9.78 -21.80 7.89
CA CYS A 359 -9.78 -20.72 6.88
C CYS A 359 -10.99 -19.79 7.03
N LYS A 360 -12.19 -20.37 7.20
CA LYS A 360 -13.43 -19.60 7.42
C LYS A 360 -13.42 -18.81 8.73
N GLU A 361 -12.89 -19.37 9.81
CA GLU A 361 -12.75 -18.67 11.09
C GLU A 361 -11.89 -17.42 10.93
N LYS A 362 -10.78 -17.52 10.18
CA LYS A 362 -9.87 -16.41 9.94
C LYS A 362 -10.47 -15.28 9.13
N ILE A 363 -11.36 -15.59 8.17
CA ILE A 363 -12.14 -14.56 7.47
C ILE A 363 -12.97 -13.73 8.45
N ASN A 364 -13.60 -14.37 9.45
CA ASN A 364 -14.46 -13.68 10.40
C ASN A 364 -13.66 -12.80 11.37
N LEU A 365 -12.47 -13.24 11.78
CA LEU A 365 -11.56 -12.46 12.62
C LEU A 365 -10.96 -11.25 11.90
N PHE A 366 -10.88 -11.28 10.56
CA PHE A 366 -10.43 -10.11 9.79
C PHE A 366 -11.50 -8.99 9.75
N LYS A 367 -12.78 -9.33 9.96
CA LYS A 367 -13.91 -8.37 9.92
C LYS A 367 -14.19 -7.70 11.26
N THR A 368 -13.56 -8.16 12.33
CA THR A 368 -13.66 -7.63 13.69
C THR A 368 -12.41 -6.83 14.01
#